data_AF-A0AAV6CF22-F1
#
_entry.id   AF-A0AAV6CF22-F1
#
_cell.length_a   1.000
_cell.length_b   1.000
_cell.length_c   1.000
_cell.angle_alpha   90.00
_cell.angle_beta   90.00
_cell.angle_gamma   90.00
#
_symmetry.space_group_name_H-M   'P 1'
#
loop_
_entity.id
_entity.type
_entity.pdbx_description
1 polymer ?
#
loop_
_entity_poly.entity_id
_entity_poly.type
_entity_poly.pdbx_seq_one_letter_code
_entity_poly.pdbx_strand_id
1 'polypeptide(L)'
;MLRQLLNSSERATFHVLCGTIAEEEARVFAKPRIADVLQDQSCLTASELSFALKAHFDFVVTDNETRPLFVVEFDGPSHSNPKQMRRDRIKDALCARFNLALLRINHRYLAPNFRETTLLYYFVQCWFLSKIVEEAQANGALPEDELFDPAWIASDGRSDKPFPLFLAYGLEEKLALFNSERGASSSLCYWIGTDPRERYRCIAWIRSSADEFLVIETGMRSQQFPVDVASLLPELAAIEMCKLIDVPNLRKQQRLSRSELELKLRQYRSGFNFCACRMHGLPSGYVSP
;
A
#
# COMPACT_ATOMS: atom_id res chain seq x y z
N MET A 1 9.87 -33.91 19.57
CA MET A 1 8.93 -33.51 18.50
C MET A 1 9.25 -32.06 18.12
N LEU A 2 9.54 -31.78 16.85
CA LEU A 2 9.90 -30.43 16.37
C LEU A 2 8.63 -29.69 15.90
N ARG A 3 8.61 -28.35 16.01
CA ARG A 3 7.50 -27.50 15.55
C ARG A 3 7.83 -26.88 14.19
N GLN A 4 6.81 -26.58 13.39
CA GLN A 4 6.98 -25.73 12.20
C GLN A 4 7.39 -24.32 12.62
N LEU A 5 8.38 -23.75 11.92
CA LEU A 5 8.87 -22.40 12.20
C LEU A 5 7.89 -21.32 11.75
N LEU A 6 7.25 -21.53 10.58
CA LEU A 6 6.32 -20.60 9.97
C LEU A 6 4.89 -21.13 10.01
N ASN A 7 3.95 -20.25 10.35
CA ASN A 7 2.52 -20.53 10.20
C ASN A 7 2.07 -20.47 8.71
N SER A 8 0.81 -20.77 8.42
CA SER A 8 0.30 -20.79 7.03
C SER A 8 0.45 -19.45 6.31
N SER A 9 0.12 -18.35 6.97
CA SER A 9 0.20 -17.00 6.40
C SER A 9 1.64 -16.52 6.22
N GLU A 10 2.50 -16.83 7.19
CA GLU A 10 3.94 -16.56 7.08
C GLU A 10 4.56 -17.38 5.95
N ARG A 11 4.19 -18.66 5.80
CA ARG A 11 4.67 -19.50 4.70
C ARG A 11 4.21 -18.99 3.33
N ALA A 12 2.97 -18.53 3.22
CA ALA A 12 2.47 -17.89 2.00
C ALA A 12 3.23 -16.58 1.70
N THR A 13 3.47 -15.76 2.73
CA THR A 13 4.27 -14.53 2.62
C THR A 13 5.68 -14.84 2.15
N PHE A 14 6.36 -15.80 2.77
CA PHE A 14 7.70 -16.24 2.40
C PHE A 14 7.77 -16.68 0.94
N HIS A 15 6.80 -17.49 0.48
CA HIS A 15 6.75 -17.97 -0.89
C HIS A 15 6.59 -16.82 -1.90
N VAL A 16 5.64 -15.90 -1.67
CA VAL A 16 5.45 -14.73 -2.54
C VAL A 16 6.69 -13.84 -2.52
N LEU A 17 7.26 -13.58 -1.33
CA LEU A 17 8.43 -12.72 -1.18
C LEU A 17 9.66 -13.30 -1.90
N CYS A 18 9.93 -14.60 -1.76
CA CYS A 18 11.01 -15.28 -2.49
C CYS A 18 10.81 -15.22 -4.01
N GLY A 19 9.57 -15.39 -4.49
CA GLY A 19 9.27 -15.26 -5.92
C GLY A 19 9.48 -13.83 -6.42
N THR A 20 9.05 -12.83 -5.65
CA THR A 20 9.22 -11.41 -5.99
C THR A 20 10.68 -10.98 -6.08
N ILE A 21 11.56 -11.51 -5.22
CA ILE A 21 12.97 -11.13 -5.19
C ILE A 21 13.89 -12.08 -5.97
N ALA A 22 13.34 -13.04 -6.72
CA ALA A 22 14.13 -14.10 -7.35
C ALA A 22 15.16 -13.60 -8.38
N GLU A 23 14.86 -12.46 -9.02
CA GLU A 23 15.71 -11.81 -10.01
C GLU A 23 16.53 -10.65 -9.42
N GLU A 24 16.36 -10.38 -8.12
CA GLU A 24 17.13 -9.38 -7.40
C GLU A 24 18.40 -9.99 -6.81
N GLU A 25 19.42 -9.17 -6.60
CA GLU A 25 20.60 -9.53 -5.82
C GLU A 25 20.33 -9.54 -4.31
N ALA A 26 19.26 -10.25 -3.91
CA ALA A 26 18.72 -10.22 -2.56
C ALA A 26 18.40 -11.62 -2.00
N ARG A 27 18.23 -11.70 -0.68
CA ARG A 27 17.87 -12.94 0.04
C ARG A 27 16.83 -12.67 1.11
N VAL A 28 15.98 -13.66 1.39
CA VAL A 28 14.97 -13.59 2.46
C VAL A 28 15.40 -14.47 3.63
N PHE A 29 15.46 -13.87 4.82
CA PHE A 29 15.63 -14.58 6.08
C PHE A 29 14.34 -14.56 6.88
N ALA A 30 13.87 -15.75 7.28
CA ALA A 30 12.68 -15.90 8.09
C ALA A 30 13.03 -15.93 9.59
N LYS A 31 12.27 -15.18 10.40
CA LYS A 31 12.43 -15.11 11.86
C LYS A 31 13.83 -14.69 12.36
N PRO A 32 14.56 -13.74 11.75
CA PRO A 32 15.77 -13.22 12.36
C PRO A 32 15.43 -12.45 13.65
N ARG A 33 16.26 -12.58 14.69
CA ARG A 33 16.10 -11.80 15.91
C ARG A 33 16.34 -10.34 15.58
N ILE A 34 15.57 -9.44 16.19
CA ILE A 34 15.72 -8.00 15.95
C ILE A 34 17.15 -7.56 16.30
N ALA A 35 17.70 -8.03 17.42
CA ALA A 35 19.08 -7.70 17.81
C ALA A 35 20.12 -8.08 16.74
N ASP A 36 19.93 -9.16 16.00
CA ASP A 36 20.89 -9.60 14.97
C ASP A 36 20.83 -8.75 13.69
N VAL A 37 19.79 -7.92 13.55
CA VAL A 37 19.56 -7.04 12.38
C VAL A 37 20.04 -5.62 12.65
N LEU A 38 20.06 -5.18 13.92
CA LEU A 38 20.43 -3.82 14.30
C LEU A 38 21.96 -3.70 14.45
N GLN A 39 22.57 -2.76 13.71
CA GLN A 39 24.02 -2.58 13.66
C GLN A 39 24.63 -2.05 14.97
N ASP A 40 23.98 -1.08 15.63
CA ASP A 40 24.46 -0.49 16.88
C ASP A 40 23.42 -0.54 18.00
N GLN A 41 23.57 -1.52 18.88
CA GLN A 41 22.65 -1.74 20.00
C GLN A 41 22.96 -0.85 21.22
N SER A 42 24.05 -0.08 21.22
CA SER A 42 24.46 0.74 22.37
C SER A 42 23.49 1.90 22.65
N CYS A 43 22.77 2.35 21.63
CA CYS A 43 21.74 3.39 21.71
C CYS A 43 20.39 2.89 22.25
N LEU A 44 20.26 1.59 22.55
CA LEU A 44 19.03 1.00 23.05
C LEU A 44 18.93 1.13 24.58
N THR A 45 17.75 1.45 25.07
CA THR A 45 17.45 1.29 26.51
C THR A 45 17.50 -0.18 26.91
N ALA A 46 17.72 -0.48 28.20
CA ALA A 46 17.72 -1.86 28.70
C ALA A 46 16.41 -2.63 28.37
N SER A 47 15.27 -1.93 28.35
CA SER A 47 13.98 -2.51 27.95
C SER A 47 13.93 -2.81 26.46
N GLU A 48 14.41 -1.92 25.60
CA GLU A 48 14.47 -2.13 24.14
C GLU A 48 15.44 -3.25 23.79
N LEU A 49 16.61 -3.29 24.41
CA LEU A 49 17.60 -4.36 24.22
C LEU A 49 17.01 -5.73 24.62
N SER A 50 16.39 -5.80 25.81
CA SER A 50 15.70 -7.01 26.28
C SER A 50 14.57 -7.44 25.32
N PHE A 51 13.88 -6.49 24.70
CA PHE A 51 12.89 -6.78 23.67
C PHE A 51 13.54 -7.30 22.40
N ALA A 52 14.57 -6.62 21.87
CA ALA A 52 15.25 -6.96 20.62
C ALA A 52 15.91 -8.35 20.67
N LEU A 53 16.43 -8.76 21.83
CA LEU A 53 17.00 -10.09 22.06
C LEU A 53 15.95 -11.22 22.06
N LYS A 54 14.67 -10.91 22.32
CA LYS A 54 13.58 -11.89 22.46
C LYS A 54 12.60 -11.88 21.29
N ALA A 55 12.55 -10.78 20.55
CA ALA A 55 11.64 -10.59 19.44
C ALA A 55 12.34 -10.88 18.12
N HIS A 56 11.53 -11.27 17.14
CA HIS A 56 11.97 -11.53 15.78
C HIS A 56 11.20 -10.63 14.84
N PHE A 57 11.84 -10.29 13.73
CA PHE A 57 11.10 -9.88 12.54
C PHE A 57 10.50 -11.12 11.87
N ASP A 58 9.37 -11.00 11.17
CA ASP A 58 8.86 -12.14 10.41
C ASP A 58 9.78 -12.49 9.24
N PHE A 59 10.15 -11.48 8.45
CA PHE A 59 11.10 -11.61 7.36
C PHE A 59 12.02 -10.38 7.29
N VAL A 60 13.29 -10.62 6.96
CA VAL A 60 14.25 -9.58 6.57
C VAL A 60 14.74 -9.91 5.18
N VAL A 61 14.66 -8.92 4.29
CA VAL A 61 15.31 -8.97 2.99
C VAL A 61 16.69 -8.34 3.13
N THR A 62 17.70 -9.03 2.62
CA THR A 62 19.09 -8.57 2.62
C THR A 62 19.62 -8.49 1.21
N ASP A 63 20.74 -7.80 1.01
CA ASP A 63 21.55 -7.96 -0.20
C ASP A 63 22.36 -9.26 -0.20
N ASN A 64 23.22 -9.42 -1.21
CA ASN A 64 24.14 -10.55 -1.38
C ASN A 64 25.18 -10.69 -0.25
N GLU A 65 25.56 -9.58 0.40
CA GLU A 65 26.46 -9.52 1.57
C GLU A 65 25.72 -9.76 2.90
N THR A 66 24.43 -10.08 2.85
CA THR A 66 23.55 -10.29 4.01
C THR A 66 23.32 -9.05 4.86
N ARG A 67 23.52 -7.85 4.28
CA ARG A 67 23.17 -6.58 4.94
C ARG A 67 21.66 -6.33 4.82
N PRO A 68 20.95 -6.00 5.91
CA PRO A 68 19.51 -5.77 5.87
C PRO A 68 19.13 -4.61 4.94
N LEU A 69 18.20 -4.84 4.03
CA LEU A 69 17.61 -3.85 3.13
C LEU A 69 16.28 -3.33 3.69
N PHE A 70 15.38 -4.26 4.03
CA PHE A 70 14.08 -3.94 4.62
C PHE A 70 13.46 -5.15 5.33
N VAL A 71 12.43 -4.88 6.11
CA VAL A 71 11.66 -5.84 6.91
C VAL A 71 10.26 -6.02 6.32
N VAL A 72 9.75 -7.25 6.31
CA VAL A 72 8.35 -7.55 6.04
C VAL A 72 7.72 -8.26 7.26
N GLU A 73 6.63 -7.69 7.77
CA GLU A 73 5.85 -8.22 8.90
C GLU A 73 4.44 -8.61 8.43
N PHE A 74 3.98 -9.80 8.82
CA PHE A 74 2.61 -10.23 8.52
C PHE A 74 1.68 -9.94 9.70
N ASP A 75 0.83 -8.93 9.53
CA ASP A 75 -0.22 -8.61 10.48
C ASP A 75 -1.43 -9.53 10.23
N GLY A 76 -1.65 -10.47 11.15
CA GLY A 76 -2.87 -11.28 11.20
C GLY A 76 -4.13 -10.44 11.47
N PRO A 77 -5.33 -11.06 11.40
CA PRO A 77 -6.58 -10.39 11.74
C PRO A 77 -6.45 -9.69 13.08
N SER A 78 -6.67 -8.37 13.08
CA SER A 78 -6.42 -7.53 14.23
C SER A 78 -7.37 -7.90 15.37
N HIS A 79 -6.90 -8.67 16.34
CA HIS A 79 -7.42 -8.54 17.69
C HIS A 79 -6.83 -7.27 18.27
N SER A 80 -7.66 -6.40 18.83
CA SER A 80 -7.28 -5.16 19.54
C SER A 80 -6.56 -5.48 20.85
N ASN A 81 -5.49 -6.29 20.78
CA ASN A 81 -4.70 -6.75 21.89
C ASN A 81 -3.67 -5.67 22.24
N PRO A 82 -3.78 -5.02 23.41
CA PRO A 82 -2.86 -3.96 23.81
C PRO A 82 -1.39 -4.41 23.85
N LYS A 83 -1.15 -5.70 24.16
CA LYS A 83 0.20 -6.27 24.19
C LYS A 83 0.82 -6.31 22.80
N GLN A 84 0.05 -6.72 21.79
CA GLN A 84 0.54 -6.76 20.41
C GLN A 84 0.82 -5.34 19.90
N MET A 85 -0.11 -4.41 20.15
CA MET A 85 0.07 -3.00 19.80
C MET A 85 1.34 -2.39 20.43
N ARG A 86 1.64 -2.72 21.70
CA ARG A 86 2.88 -2.26 22.35
C ARG A 86 4.12 -2.84 21.66
N ARG A 87 4.12 -4.12 21.32
CA ARG A 87 5.25 -4.77 20.63
C ARG A 87 5.46 -4.17 19.25
N ASP A 88 4.37 -3.92 18.52
CA ASP A 88 4.40 -3.29 17.20
C ASP A 88 4.99 -1.89 17.26
N ARG A 89 4.57 -1.06 18.22
CA ARG A 89 5.16 0.27 18.42
C ARG A 89 6.66 0.24 18.69
N ILE A 90 7.16 -0.76 19.43
CA ILE A 90 8.60 -0.90 19.67
C ILE A 90 9.31 -1.28 18.36
N LYS A 91 8.77 -2.21 17.56
CA LYS A 91 9.32 -2.53 16.24
C LYS A 91 9.35 -1.32 15.32
N ASP A 92 8.25 -0.60 15.23
CA ASP A 92 8.09 0.60 14.40
C ASP A 92 9.07 1.70 14.84
N ALA A 93 9.28 1.90 16.15
CA ALA A 93 10.24 2.88 16.67
C ALA A 93 11.70 2.46 16.43
N LEU A 94 12.01 1.17 16.54
CA LEU A 94 13.35 0.66 16.23
C LEU A 94 13.65 0.80 14.73
N CYS A 95 12.74 0.38 13.85
CA CYS A 95 12.94 0.49 12.41
C CYS A 95 13.18 1.94 11.98
N ALA A 96 12.35 2.87 12.46
CA ALA A 96 12.55 4.31 12.22
C ALA A 96 13.91 4.82 12.74
N ARG A 97 14.32 4.43 13.96
CA ARG A 97 15.59 4.88 14.57
C ARG A 97 16.82 4.43 13.78
N PHE A 98 16.77 3.24 13.17
CA PHE A 98 17.87 2.68 12.38
C PHE A 98 17.72 2.91 10.88
N ASN A 99 16.77 3.76 10.45
CA ASN A 99 16.45 3.99 9.04
C ASN A 99 16.21 2.69 8.24
N LEU A 100 15.62 1.69 8.89
CA LEU A 100 15.31 0.40 8.30
C LEU A 100 13.87 0.40 7.82
N ALA A 101 13.65 0.23 6.52
CA ALA A 101 12.31 0.21 5.98
C ALA A 101 11.51 -0.99 6.52
N LEU A 102 10.27 -0.76 6.92
CA LEU A 102 9.36 -1.75 7.49
C LEU A 102 8.03 -1.73 6.73
N LEU A 103 7.80 -2.82 5.99
CA LEU A 103 6.54 -3.10 5.31
C LEU A 103 5.66 -4.03 6.16
N ARG A 104 4.45 -3.58 6.50
CA ARG A 104 3.47 -4.40 7.21
C ARG A 104 2.34 -4.80 6.29
N ILE A 105 2.18 -6.10 6.11
CA ILE A 105 1.23 -6.69 5.17
C ILE A 105 0.16 -7.50 5.88
N ASN A 106 -0.89 -7.84 5.15
CA ASN A 106 -1.89 -8.80 5.58
C ASN A 106 -2.31 -9.66 4.37
N HIS A 107 -3.32 -10.52 4.53
CA HIS A 107 -3.80 -11.40 3.46
C HIS A 107 -4.14 -10.67 2.14
N ARG A 108 -4.58 -9.40 2.17
CA ARG A 108 -4.89 -8.62 0.96
C ARG A 108 -3.66 -8.36 0.10
N TYR A 109 -2.47 -8.36 0.69
CA TYR A 109 -1.21 -8.14 -0.02
C TYR A 109 -0.71 -9.37 -0.77
N LEU A 110 -1.24 -10.55 -0.44
CA LEU A 110 -0.83 -11.82 -1.04
C LEU A 110 -1.76 -12.26 -2.17
N ALA A 111 -2.95 -11.67 -2.26
CA ALA A 111 -3.89 -12.02 -3.31
C ALA A 111 -3.45 -11.42 -4.66
N PRO A 112 -3.44 -12.22 -5.76
CA PRO A 112 -3.03 -11.77 -7.09
C PRO A 112 -4.12 -10.94 -7.79
N ASN A 113 -4.66 -9.97 -7.07
CA ASN A 113 -5.85 -9.19 -7.45
C ASN A 113 -5.54 -7.99 -8.35
N PHE A 114 -4.27 -7.75 -8.65
CA PHE A 114 -3.76 -6.51 -9.25
C PHE A 114 -2.98 -6.88 -10.51
N ARG A 115 -3.65 -6.96 -11.68
CA ARG A 115 -3.03 -7.39 -12.95
C ARG A 115 -2.24 -8.71 -12.86
N GLU A 116 -2.80 -9.68 -12.14
CA GLU A 116 -2.19 -10.99 -11.83
C GLU A 116 -0.93 -10.91 -10.96
N THR A 117 -0.66 -9.75 -10.36
CA THR A 117 0.35 -9.56 -9.33
C THR A 117 -0.27 -9.25 -7.98
N THR A 118 0.58 -9.27 -6.95
CA THR A 118 0.23 -9.06 -5.54
C THR A 118 0.67 -7.67 -5.10
N LEU A 119 0.06 -7.09 -4.06
CA LEU A 119 0.59 -5.82 -3.52
C LEU A 119 1.98 -6.05 -2.92
N LEU A 120 2.27 -7.22 -2.35
CA LEU A 120 3.62 -7.50 -1.87
C LEU A 120 4.66 -7.39 -2.99
N TYR A 121 4.35 -7.90 -4.19
CA TYR A 121 5.19 -7.69 -5.38
C TYR A 121 5.36 -6.20 -5.68
N TYR A 122 4.25 -5.46 -5.81
CA TYR A 122 4.27 -4.02 -6.11
C TYR A 122 5.18 -3.25 -5.14
N PHE A 123 4.97 -3.40 -3.82
CA PHE A 123 5.76 -2.68 -2.83
C PHE A 123 7.26 -3.00 -2.94
N VAL A 124 7.61 -4.29 -3.02
CA VAL A 124 9.01 -4.70 -3.10
C VAL A 124 9.67 -4.20 -4.38
N GLN A 125 8.98 -4.27 -5.53
CA GLN A 125 9.52 -3.76 -6.80
C GLN A 125 9.70 -2.24 -6.78
N CYS A 126 8.75 -1.50 -6.21
CA CYS A 126 8.92 -0.05 -6.02
C CYS A 126 10.15 0.27 -5.17
N TRP A 127 10.47 -0.54 -4.15
CA TRP A 127 11.67 -0.34 -3.34
C TRP A 127 12.96 -0.56 -4.15
N PHE A 128 13.07 -1.64 -4.90
CA PHE A 128 14.28 -1.91 -5.70
C PHE A 128 14.47 -0.85 -6.78
N LEU A 129 13.40 -0.49 -7.49
CA LEU A 129 13.46 0.56 -8.51
C LEU A 129 13.78 1.92 -7.92
N SER A 130 13.26 2.26 -6.73
CA SER A 130 13.62 3.52 -6.07
C SER A 130 15.12 3.57 -5.75
N LYS A 131 15.74 2.45 -5.38
CA LYS A 131 17.21 2.38 -5.18
C LYS A 131 18.00 2.56 -6.46
N ILE A 132 17.54 1.99 -7.57
CA ILE A 132 18.15 2.23 -8.89
C ILE A 132 18.06 3.70 -9.27
N VAL A 133 16.91 4.36 -9.02
CA VAL A 133 16.75 5.80 -9.26
C VAL A 133 17.68 6.62 -8.37
N GLU A 134 17.74 6.33 -7.06
CA GLU A 134 18.63 7.00 -6.12
C GLU A 134 20.11 6.89 -6.55
N GLU A 135 20.55 5.71 -7.00
CA GLU A 135 21.91 5.50 -7.52
C GLU A 135 22.18 6.26 -8.82
N ALA A 136 21.22 6.28 -9.74
CA ALA A 136 21.31 7.03 -10.99
C ALA A 136 21.31 8.55 -10.74
N GLN A 137 20.63 9.03 -9.72
CA GLN A 137 20.71 10.43 -9.28
C GLN A 137 22.08 10.73 -8.67
N ALA A 138 22.56 9.88 -7.77
CA ALA A 138 23.85 10.06 -7.09
C ALA A 138 25.06 10.06 -8.06
N ASN A 139 24.95 9.35 -9.19
CA ASN A 139 25.99 9.32 -10.22
C ASN A 139 25.78 10.34 -11.37
N GLY A 140 24.71 11.13 -11.32
CA GLY A 140 24.38 12.17 -12.29
C GLY A 140 23.76 11.68 -13.61
N ALA A 141 23.35 10.41 -13.69
CA ALA A 141 22.60 9.89 -14.83
C ALA A 141 21.13 10.36 -14.85
N LEU A 142 20.58 10.70 -13.70
CA LEU A 142 19.26 11.35 -13.55
C LEU A 142 19.39 12.66 -12.77
N PRO A 143 18.53 13.67 -13.06
CA PRO A 143 18.42 14.87 -12.23
C PRO A 143 18.02 14.54 -10.78
N GLU A 144 18.59 15.25 -9.81
CA GLU A 144 18.26 15.08 -8.37
C GLU A 144 16.79 15.39 -8.05
N ASP A 145 16.13 16.21 -8.87
CA ASP A 145 14.71 16.58 -8.73
C ASP A 145 13.76 15.67 -9.53
N GLU A 146 14.28 14.69 -10.26
CA GLU A 146 13.47 13.70 -10.96
C GLU A 146 12.69 12.85 -9.94
N LEU A 147 11.37 12.79 -10.08
CA LEU A 147 10.52 12.03 -9.18
C LEU A 147 10.39 10.59 -9.67
N PHE A 148 10.44 9.63 -8.74
CA PHE A 148 10.08 8.24 -9.03
C PHE A 148 8.56 8.05 -8.93
N ASP A 149 7.91 7.78 -10.06
CA ASP A 149 6.51 7.33 -10.12
C ASP A 149 6.44 5.91 -10.71
N PRO A 150 5.96 4.90 -9.94
CA PRO A 150 5.78 3.53 -10.45
C PRO A 150 4.94 3.46 -11.72
N ALA A 151 4.01 4.40 -11.94
CA ALA A 151 3.19 4.44 -13.15
C ALA A 151 3.98 4.79 -14.42
N TRP A 152 5.20 5.33 -14.31
CA TRP A 152 6.06 5.68 -15.45
C TRP A 152 6.96 4.53 -15.90
N ILE A 153 7.02 3.44 -15.14
CA ILE A 153 7.85 2.28 -15.47
C ILE A 153 7.19 1.49 -16.58
N ALA A 154 7.59 1.73 -17.85
CA ALA A 154 6.98 1.10 -19.02
C ALA A 154 7.22 -0.42 -19.08
N SER A 155 8.32 -0.90 -18.53
CA SER A 155 8.69 -2.32 -18.42
C SER A 155 9.58 -2.51 -17.20
N ASP A 156 9.44 -3.63 -16.50
CA ASP A 156 10.35 -4.07 -15.43
C ASP A 156 11.39 -5.09 -15.93
N GLY A 157 11.37 -5.43 -17.23
CA GLY A 157 12.21 -6.47 -17.82
C GLY A 157 11.83 -7.91 -17.43
N ARG A 158 10.79 -8.09 -16.61
CA ARG A 158 10.36 -9.39 -16.06
C ARG A 158 9.02 -9.84 -16.62
N SER A 159 8.20 -8.88 -17.02
CA SER A 159 6.89 -9.12 -17.62
C SER A 159 6.79 -8.47 -19.00
N ASP A 160 6.11 -9.16 -19.92
CA ASP A 160 5.68 -8.59 -21.21
C ASP A 160 4.53 -7.58 -21.05
N LYS A 161 4.04 -7.35 -19.82
CA LYS A 161 2.96 -6.42 -19.54
C LYS A 161 3.48 -4.97 -19.60
N PRO A 162 2.83 -4.08 -20.36
CA PRO A 162 3.17 -2.67 -20.34
C PRO A 162 2.79 -2.05 -18.99
N PHE A 163 3.63 -1.17 -18.49
CA PHE A 163 3.43 -0.46 -17.23
C PHE A 163 3.14 -1.39 -16.04
N PRO A 164 3.98 -2.38 -15.73
CA PRO A 164 3.65 -3.46 -14.79
C PRO A 164 3.32 -2.97 -13.37
N LEU A 165 3.81 -1.79 -12.99
CA LEU A 165 3.56 -1.18 -11.68
C LEU A 165 2.41 -0.16 -11.70
N PHE A 166 1.87 0.21 -12.86
CA PHE A 166 0.60 0.92 -12.92
C PHE A 166 -0.54 -0.10 -12.75
N LEU A 167 -1.01 -0.29 -11.52
CA LEU A 167 -1.98 -1.32 -11.15
C LEU A 167 -3.35 -1.07 -11.80
N ALA A 168 -3.73 0.19 -11.98
CA ALA A 168 -4.98 0.59 -12.63
C ALA A 168 -4.85 0.86 -14.14
N TYR A 169 -3.72 0.52 -14.77
CA TYR A 169 -3.52 0.68 -16.21
C TYR A 169 -4.65 0.05 -17.03
N GLY A 170 -5.21 0.81 -17.97
CA GLY A 170 -6.34 0.41 -18.82
C GLY A 170 -7.72 0.41 -18.12
N LEU A 171 -7.77 0.53 -16.79
CA LEU A 171 -9.05 0.60 -16.07
C LEU A 171 -9.70 1.98 -16.14
N GLU A 172 -8.91 3.05 -16.25
CA GLU A 172 -9.45 4.40 -16.39
C GLU A 172 -10.29 4.55 -17.67
N GLU A 173 -9.88 3.93 -18.77
CA GLU A 173 -10.65 3.90 -20.03
C GLU A 173 -12.01 3.20 -19.85
N LYS A 174 -12.01 2.06 -19.15
CA LYS A 174 -13.23 1.32 -18.82
C LYS A 174 -14.18 2.18 -17.97
N LEU A 175 -13.66 2.87 -16.95
CA LEU A 175 -14.45 3.74 -16.09
C LEU A 175 -14.97 4.97 -16.85
N ALA A 176 -14.17 5.55 -17.74
CA ALA A 176 -14.58 6.65 -18.61
C ALA A 176 -15.70 6.23 -19.57
N LEU A 177 -15.59 5.05 -20.19
CA LEU A 177 -16.64 4.49 -21.06
C LEU A 177 -17.95 4.30 -20.28
N PHE A 178 -17.88 3.65 -19.10
CA PHE A 178 -19.04 3.45 -18.23
C PHE A 178 -19.76 4.77 -17.89
N ASN A 179 -19.02 5.84 -17.62
CA ASN A 179 -19.56 7.17 -17.37
C ASN A 179 -20.17 7.81 -18.62
N SER A 180 -19.49 7.72 -19.75
CA SER A 180 -19.92 8.34 -21.01
C SER A 180 -21.28 7.81 -21.48
N GLU A 181 -21.53 6.50 -21.34
CA GLU A 181 -22.81 5.85 -21.66
C GLU A 181 -23.98 6.39 -20.82
N ARG A 182 -23.66 7.02 -19.68
CA ARG A 182 -24.62 7.57 -18.70
C ARG A 182 -24.64 9.10 -18.71
N GLY A 183 -24.03 9.73 -19.72
CA GLY A 183 -24.01 11.19 -19.87
C GLY A 183 -23.17 11.91 -18.81
N ALA A 184 -22.21 11.22 -18.19
CA ALA A 184 -21.27 11.80 -17.25
C ALA A 184 -19.89 12.00 -17.91
N SER A 185 -19.28 13.17 -17.69
CA SER A 185 -17.96 13.55 -18.23
C SER A 185 -16.80 13.26 -17.26
N SER A 186 -17.09 12.86 -16.02
CA SER A 186 -16.08 12.66 -14.98
C SER A 186 -15.36 11.32 -15.11
N SER A 187 -14.07 11.26 -14.76
CA SER A 187 -13.39 10.02 -14.38
C SER A 187 -13.85 9.54 -12.98
N LEU A 188 -13.26 8.47 -12.45
CA LEU A 188 -13.39 8.11 -11.04
C LEU A 188 -13.05 9.33 -10.17
N CYS A 189 -13.95 9.69 -9.26
CA CYS A 189 -13.72 10.73 -8.28
C CYS A 189 -13.30 10.09 -6.95
N TYR A 190 -12.48 10.77 -6.16
CA TYR A 190 -12.05 10.28 -4.87
C TYR A 190 -11.69 11.41 -3.91
N TRP A 191 -11.72 11.08 -2.63
CA TRP A 191 -11.20 11.90 -1.54
C TRP A 191 -10.42 11.02 -0.58
N ILE A 192 -9.22 11.46 -0.23
CA ILE A 192 -8.28 10.73 0.62
C ILE A 192 -7.93 11.60 1.82
N GLY A 193 -7.98 10.98 2.99
CA GLY A 193 -7.47 11.57 4.22
C GLY A 193 -6.88 10.52 5.15
N THR A 194 -6.26 10.98 6.24
CA THR A 194 -5.69 10.14 7.28
C THR A 194 -6.44 10.27 8.59
N ASP A 195 -6.57 9.15 9.31
CA ASP A 195 -7.07 9.16 10.69
C ASP A 195 -5.97 9.57 11.70
N PRO A 196 -6.30 9.80 12.98
CA PRO A 196 -5.30 10.18 14.01
C PRO A 196 -4.19 9.15 14.27
N ARG A 197 -4.27 7.95 13.66
CA ARG A 197 -3.21 6.93 13.69
C ARG A 197 -2.49 6.83 12.34
N GLU A 198 -2.60 7.86 11.51
CA GLU A 198 -2.02 7.96 10.17
C GLU A 198 -2.43 6.81 9.25
N ARG A 199 -3.63 6.24 9.44
CA ARG A 199 -4.18 5.28 8.49
C ARG A 199 -4.93 6.04 7.42
N TYR A 200 -4.57 5.80 6.18
CA TYR A 200 -5.23 6.39 5.02
C TYR A 200 -6.62 5.78 4.81
N ARG A 201 -7.56 6.65 4.46
CA ARG A 201 -8.94 6.36 4.10
C ARG A 201 -9.24 7.01 2.77
N CYS A 202 -9.79 6.24 1.86
CA CYS A 202 -10.20 6.67 0.54
C CYS A 202 -11.69 6.36 0.37
N ILE A 203 -12.47 7.39 0.04
CA ILE A 203 -13.80 7.22 -0.51
C ILE A 203 -13.72 7.59 -1.99
N ALA A 204 -14.14 6.67 -2.86
CA ALA A 204 -14.17 6.91 -4.30
C ALA A 204 -15.56 6.64 -4.86
N TRP A 205 -15.95 7.40 -5.88
CA TRP A 205 -17.27 7.34 -6.46
C TRP A 205 -17.29 7.61 -7.96
N ILE A 206 -18.34 7.08 -8.60
CA ILE A 206 -18.63 7.24 -10.01
C ILE A 206 -20.14 7.41 -10.18
N ARG A 207 -20.59 8.18 -11.17
CA ARG A 207 -22.02 8.44 -11.37
C ARG A 207 -22.67 7.24 -12.07
N SER A 208 -23.73 6.67 -11.50
CA SER A 208 -24.52 5.61 -12.16
C SER A 208 -25.77 6.16 -12.88
N SER A 209 -26.34 7.26 -12.39
CA SER A 209 -27.48 7.94 -13.03
C SER A 209 -27.56 9.43 -12.63
N ALA A 210 -28.63 10.13 -12.99
CA ALA A 210 -28.79 11.56 -12.71
C ALA A 210 -28.64 11.90 -11.21
N ASP A 211 -29.11 11.06 -10.30
CA ASP A 211 -29.05 11.31 -8.86
C ASP A 211 -28.47 10.13 -8.06
N GLU A 212 -27.80 9.17 -8.71
CA GLU A 212 -27.23 8.00 -8.07
C GLU A 212 -25.73 7.88 -8.39
N PHE A 213 -24.96 7.48 -7.37
CA PHE A 213 -23.53 7.25 -7.42
C PHE A 213 -23.19 5.85 -6.92
N LEU A 214 -22.28 5.16 -7.62
CA LEU A 214 -21.61 4.00 -7.05
C LEU A 214 -20.46 4.49 -6.19
N VAL A 215 -20.33 3.91 -4.99
CA VAL A 215 -19.34 4.32 -4.01
C VAL A 215 -18.60 3.12 -3.47
N ILE A 216 -17.28 3.28 -3.35
CA ILE A 216 -16.41 2.35 -2.66
C ILE A 216 -15.66 3.07 -1.55
N GLU A 217 -15.27 2.32 -0.54
CA GLU A 217 -14.41 2.78 0.54
C GLU A 217 -13.27 1.80 0.69
N THR A 218 -12.06 2.31 0.66
CA THR A 218 -10.84 1.53 0.85
C THR A 218 -9.87 2.30 1.75
N GLY A 219 -8.77 1.67 2.10
CA GLY A 219 -7.81 2.28 2.99
C GLY A 219 -6.62 1.39 3.27
N MET A 220 -5.56 2.02 3.74
CA MET A 220 -4.29 1.38 3.98
C MET A 220 -3.65 2.04 5.20
N ARG A 221 -2.95 1.26 6.03
CA ARG A 221 -2.14 1.85 7.08
C ARG A 221 -0.98 2.63 6.46
N SER A 222 -0.51 3.67 7.14
CA SER A 222 0.82 4.19 6.81
C SER A 222 1.87 3.07 6.94
N GLN A 223 2.83 3.09 6.03
CA GLN A 223 3.94 2.16 5.95
C GLN A 223 5.23 2.92 6.24
N GLN A 224 6.17 2.31 6.96
CA GLN A 224 7.53 2.85 7.07
C GLN A 224 8.36 2.36 5.88
N PHE A 225 7.84 2.58 4.68
CA PHE A 225 8.34 1.98 3.45
C PHE A 225 8.19 3.01 2.32
N PRO A 226 9.15 3.11 1.37
CA PRO A 226 9.21 4.19 0.39
C PRO A 226 8.19 4.02 -0.75
N VAL A 227 6.90 4.01 -0.41
CA VAL A 227 5.79 3.98 -1.36
C VAL A 227 4.76 5.01 -0.93
N ASP A 228 4.39 5.91 -1.85
CA ASP A 228 3.32 6.87 -1.59
C ASP A 228 1.95 6.18 -1.60
N VAL A 229 1.46 5.92 -0.39
CA VAL A 229 0.14 5.31 -0.17
C VAL A 229 -0.99 6.20 -0.69
N ALA A 230 -0.84 7.53 -0.66
CA ALA A 230 -1.89 8.44 -1.14
C ALA A 230 -2.05 8.33 -2.66
N SER A 231 -0.96 8.16 -3.41
CA SER A 231 -1.00 7.95 -4.87
C SER A 231 -1.43 6.54 -5.26
N LEU A 232 -1.15 5.52 -4.44
CA LEU A 232 -1.59 4.14 -4.69
C LEU A 232 -3.11 3.93 -4.47
N LEU A 233 -3.72 4.60 -3.49
CA LEU A 233 -5.12 4.37 -3.12
C LEU A 233 -6.14 4.60 -4.25
N PRO A 234 -6.02 5.63 -5.10
CA PRO A 234 -6.85 5.81 -6.29
C PRO A 234 -6.81 4.60 -7.23
N GLU A 235 -5.66 3.95 -7.40
CA GLU A 235 -5.54 2.77 -8.26
C GLU A 235 -6.26 1.57 -7.66
N LEU A 236 -6.09 1.31 -6.36
CA LEU A 236 -6.82 0.26 -5.65
C LEU A 236 -8.33 0.51 -5.72
N ALA A 237 -8.73 1.77 -5.59
CA ALA A 237 -10.11 2.20 -5.73
C ALA A 237 -10.64 1.94 -7.16
N ALA A 238 -9.88 2.26 -8.21
CA ALA A 238 -10.28 2.00 -9.59
C ALA A 238 -10.49 0.49 -9.85
N ILE A 239 -9.62 -0.36 -9.31
CA ILE A 239 -9.73 -1.83 -9.41
C ILE A 239 -10.99 -2.33 -8.71
N GLU A 240 -11.24 -1.88 -7.48
CA GLU A 240 -12.44 -2.25 -6.73
C GLU A 240 -13.72 -1.72 -7.41
N MET A 241 -13.68 -0.52 -8.00
CA MET A 241 -14.80 0.06 -8.72
C MET A 241 -15.12 -0.72 -10.01
N CYS A 242 -14.10 -1.13 -10.77
CA CYS A 242 -14.32 -1.96 -11.96
C CYS A 242 -14.96 -3.29 -11.59
N LYS A 243 -14.48 -3.95 -10.53
CA LYS A 243 -15.10 -5.18 -10.00
C LYS A 243 -16.54 -4.94 -9.58
N LEU A 244 -16.84 -3.78 -8.99
CA LEU A 244 -18.19 -3.42 -8.59
C LEU A 244 -19.12 -3.28 -9.81
N ILE A 245 -18.68 -2.56 -10.83
CA ILE A 245 -19.44 -2.32 -12.08
C ILE A 245 -19.77 -3.63 -12.81
N ASP A 246 -18.86 -4.61 -12.78
CA ASP A 246 -19.06 -5.90 -13.44
C ASP A 246 -20.07 -6.82 -12.72
N VAL A 247 -20.53 -6.47 -11.51
CA VAL A 247 -21.48 -7.30 -10.76
C VAL A 247 -22.93 -6.96 -11.13
N PRO A 248 -23.71 -7.93 -11.67
CA PRO A 248 -25.07 -7.67 -12.15
C PRO A 248 -26.10 -7.31 -11.06
N ASN A 249 -25.78 -7.53 -9.78
CA ASN A 249 -26.65 -7.23 -8.63
C ASN A 249 -25.89 -6.43 -7.55
N LEU A 250 -25.70 -5.13 -7.80
CA LEU A 250 -25.05 -4.21 -6.88
C LEU A 250 -25.76 -4.15 -5.52
N ARG A 251 -24.99 -4.17 -4.42
CA ARG A 251 -25.56 -4.03 -3.07
C ARG A 251 -26.09 -2.61 -2.86
N LYS A 252 -27.24 -2.46 -2.20
CA LYS A 252 -27.86 -1.15 -1.91
C LYS A 252 -26.92 -0.18 -1.18
N GLN A 253 -26.02 -0.68 -0.33
CA GLN A 253 -25.05 0.13 0.43
C GLN A 253 -23.96 0.79 -0.43
N GLN A 254 -23.77 0.31 -1.66
CA GLN A 254 -22.78 0.84 -2.60
C GLN A 254 -23.39 1.83 -3.60
N ARG A 255 -24.68 2.15 -3.44
CA ARG A 255 -25.42 3.13 -4.23
C ARG A 255 -25.89 4.23 -3.32
N LEU A 256 -25.39 5.44 -3.53
CA LEU A 256 -25.79 6.60 -2.76
C LEU A 256 -26.50 7.61 -3.66
N SER A 257 -27.56 8.23 -3.15
CA SER A 257 -28.08 9.47 -3.72
C SER A 257 -27.05 10.59 -3.59
N ARG A 258 -27.24 11.69 -4.33
CA ARG A 258 -26.37 12.87 -4.19
C ARG A 258 -26.28 13.37 -2.75
N SER A 259 -27.42 13.49 -2.07
CA SER A 259 -27.49 13.98 -0.69
C SER A 259 -26.75 13.06 0.28
N GLU A 260 -26.86 11.75 0.11
CA GLU A 260 -26.15 10.76 0.93
C GLU A 260 -24.64 10.81 0.70
N LEU A 261 -24.19 10.96 -0.55
CA LEU A 261 -22.77 11.14 -0.88
C LEU A 261 -22.22 12.43 -0.28
N GLU A 262 -22.93 13.55 -0.41
CA GLU A 262 -22.52 14.83 0.18
C GLU A 262 -22.39 14.76 1.70
N LEU A 263 -23.35 14.09 2.38
CA LEU A 263 -23.27 13.86 3.82
C LEU A 263 -22.02 13.03 4.19
N LYS A 264 -21.74 11.97 3.44
CA LYS A 264 -20.59 11.09 3.69
C LYS A 264 -19.26 11.81 3.44
N LEU A 265 -19.18 12.65 2.42
CA LEU A 265 -18.00 13.49 2.17
C LEU A 265 -17.77 14.51 3.29
N ARG A 266 -18.84 15.11 3.85
CA ARG A 266 -18.72 15.97 5.03
C ARG A 266 -18.18 15.21 6.23
N GLN A 267 -18.65 13.98 6.47
CA GLN A 267 -18.13 13.13 7.54
C GLN A 267 -16.63 12.85 7.36
N TYR A 268 -16.21 12.50 6.13
CA TYR A 268 -14.79 12.28 5.81
C TYR A 268 -13.94 13.53 6.08
N ARG A 269 -14.38 14.70 5.60
CA ARG A 269 -13.67 15.98 5.81
C ARG A 269 -13.58 16.37 7.29
N SER A 270 -14.61 16.07 8.07
CA SER A 270 -14.62 16.37 9.51
C SER A 270 -13.84 15.35 10.36
N GLY A 271 -13.69 14.12 9.87
CA GLY A 271 -13.14 12.99 10.62
C GLY A 271 -11.70 12.62 10.27
N PHE A 272 -11.18 13.12 9.15
CA PHE A 272 -9.84 12.78 8.64
C PHE A 272 -9.08 14.04 8.21
N ASN A 273 -7.77 14.01 8.39
CA ASN A 273 -6.88 15.04 7.86
C ASN A 273 -6.77 14.87 6.34
N PHE A 274 -7.01 15.94 5.59
CA PHE A 274 -6.97 15.89 4.12
C PHE A 274 -5.59 15.51 3.57
N CYS A 275 -5.56 14.71 2.50
CA CYS A 275 -4.34 14.37 1.77
C CYS A 275 -4.45 14.70 0.27
N ALA A 276 -5.45 14.14 -0.42
CA ALA A 276 -5.59 14.29 -1.87
C ALA A 276 -7.06 14.11 -2.29
N CYS A 277 -7.43 14.66 -3.44
CA CYS A 277 -8.74 14.39 -4.05
C CYS A 277 -8.71 14.59 -5.56
N ARG A 278 -9.65 13.93 -6.25
CA ARG A 278 -10.07 14.24 -7.62
C ARG A 278 -11.58 14.39 -7.58
N MET A 279 -12.08 15.61 -7.78
CA MET A 279 -13.52 15.89 -7.76
C MET A 279 -13.92 16.57 -9.06
N HIS A 280 -14.60 15.83 -9.94
CA HIS A 280 -15.22 16.39 -11.14
C HIS A 280 -16.75 16.47 -10.94
N GLY A 281 -17.36 17.60 -11.29
CA GLY A 281 -18.82 17.72 -11.39
C GLY A 281 -19.61 17.95 -10.09
N LEU A 282 -18.98 18.20 -8.95
CA LEU A 282 -19.65 18.79 -7.78
C LEU A 282 -19.59 20.33 -7.86
N PRO A 283 -20.69 21.07 -7.58
CA PRO A 283 -20.70 22.53 -7.70
C PRO A 283 -19.61 23.18 -6.84
N SER A 284 -19.11 24.31 -7.32
CA SER A 284 -17.90 25.06 -6.94
C SER A 284 -17.77 25.55 -5.48
N GLY A 285 -18.50 24.98 -4.52
CA GLY A 285 -18.31 25.24 -3.08
C GLY A 285 -17.46 24.20 -2.34
N TYR A 286 -17.01 23.15 -3.04
CA TYR A 286 -16.37 21.98 -2.42
C TYR A 286 -14.85 21.87 -2.70
N VAL A 287 -14.27 22.83 -3.44
CA VAL A 287 -12.86 22.88 -3.85
C VAL A 287 -12.11 23.89 -3.00
N SER A 288 -11.89 23.58 -1.73
CA SER A 288 -10.82 24.17 -0.91
C SER A 288 -10.58 23.26 0.31
N PRO A 289 -9.32 23.13 0.78
CA PRO A 289 -8.96 22.31 1.93
C PRO A 289 -9.77 22.65 3.19
#